data_AF-A0A2M7Z345-F1
#
_entry.id   AF-A0A2M7Z345-F1
#
_cell.length_a   1.000
_cell.length_b   1.000
_cell.length_c   1.000
_cell.angle_alpha   90.00
_cell.angle_beta   90.00
_cell.angle_gamma   90.00
#
_symmetry.space_group_name_H-M   'P 1'
#
loop_
_entity.id
_entity.type
_entity.pdbx_description
1 polymer ?
#
loop_
_entity_poly.entity_id
_entity_poly.type
_entity_poly.pdbx_seq_one_letter_code
_entity_poly.pdbx_strand_id
1 'polypeptide(L)'
;IKNHFSEFAMLTFIGLYWLTSLTSNLNIGVRHLLPVFPFTFILVSVMTMNFLREPFLRLKYFVLALLILWQAISVVSIYPHFLAYFNEIAGGSNQGYIYTVDSNLDWGQDLKRLKKWVEEKGIDKIYVDYFGGGDAKYYLKEKYAPWWGTRDSKEFPKGNYLAISATFLQGGRGIPTPGFNQPCGYYHWLDKYTPVAKIGYSIFIYYIN
;
A
#
# COMPACT_ATOMS: atom_id res chain seq x y z
N ILE A 1 -5.46 -28.59 28.86
CA ILE A 1 -5.93 -29.37 27.67
C ILE A 1 -7.34 -29.93 27.87
N LYS A 2 -7.61 -30.79 28.88
CA LYS A 2 -8.93 -31.47 29.02
C LYS A 2 -10.18 -30.56 28.95
N ASN A 3 -10.12 -29.33 29.47
CA ASN A 3 -11.27 -28.40 29.47
C ASN A 3 -11.21 -27.30 28.38
N HIS A 4 -10.10 -27.20 27.65
CA HIS A 4 -9.84 -26.13 26.67
C HIS A 4 -9.12 -26.69 25.44
N PHE A 5 -9.56 -27.87 24.98
CA PHE A 5 -8.90 -28.56 23.88
C PHE A 5 -8.97 -27.74 22.59
N SER A 6 -10.11 -27.10 22.32
CA SER A 6 -10.33 -26.29 21.13
C SER A 6 -9.39 -25.07 21.09
N GLU A 7 -9.28 -24.32 22.19
CA GLU A 7 -8.39 -23.17 22.30
C GLU A 7 -6.93 -23.61 22.18
N PHE A 8 -6.56 -24.72 22.84
CA PHE A 8 -5.23 -25.30 22.74
C PHE A 8 -4.89 -25.70 21.30
N ALA A 9 -5.80 -26.37 20.59
CA ALA A 9 -5.59 -26.79 19.20
C ALA A 9 -5.45 -25.59 18.26
N MET A 10 -6.31 -24.57 18.41
CA MET A 10 -6.23 -23.34 17.62
C MET A 10 -4.92 -22.58 17.86
N LEU A 11 -4.53 -22.39 19.12
CA LEU A 11 -3.25 -21.75 19.47
C LEU A 11 -2.05 -22.55 18.97
N THR A 12 -2.12 -23.88 19.04
CA THR A 12 -1.09 -24.76 18.50
C THR A 12 -0.98 -24.61 16.99
N PHE A 13 -2.10 -24.58 16.26
CA PHE A 13 -2.09 -24.35 14.82
C PHE A 13 -1.48 -22.99 14.47
N ILE A 14 -1.90 -21.92 15.14
CA ILE A 14 -1.36 -20.57 14.93
C ILE A 14 0.14 -20.55 15.19
N GLY A 15 0.59 -21.10 16.33
CA GLY A 15 1.99 -21.13 16.73
C GLY A 15 2.87 -21.92 15.75
N LEU A 16 2.43 -23.12 15.36
CA LEU A 16 3.13 -23.94 14.37
C LEU A 16 3.19 -23.24 13.01
N TYR A 17 2.09 -22.65 12.56
CA TYR A 17 2.04 -21.95 11.27
C TYR A 17 2.93 -20.70 11.27
N TRP A 18 2.93 -19.92 12.34
CA TRP A 18 3.81 -18.76 12.46
C TRP A 18 5.28 -19.19 12.49
N LEU A 19 5.63 -20.23 13.25
CA LEU A 19 6.99 -20.73 13.30
C LEU A 19 7.47 -21.17 11.92
N THR A 20 6.69 -21.98 11.20
CA THR A 20 7.05 -22.44 9.85
C THR A 20 7.16 -21.26 8.89
N SER A 21 6.22 -20.32 8.95
CA SER A 21 6.18 -19.14 8.10
C SER A 21 7.39 -18.22 8.30
N LEU A 22 7.76 -17.94 9.55
CA LEU A 22 8.92 -17.12 9.91
C LEU A 22 10.25 -17.78 9.53
N THR A 23 10.31 -19.11 9.48
CA THR A 23 11.49 -19.86 9.01
C THR A 23 11.52 -20.06 7.49
N SER A 24 10.46 -19.71 6.77
CA SER A 24 10.39 -19.90 5.33
C SER A 24 11.11 -18.80 4.58
N ASN A 25 11.65 -19.12 3.39
CA ASN A 25 12.24 -18.13 2.48
C ASN A 25 11.18 -17.32 1.69
N LEU A 26 9.88 -17.58 1.90
CA LEU A 26 8.81 -16.95 1.13
C LEU A 26 8.42 -15.60 1.75
N ASN A 27 8.96 -14.52 1.20
CA ASN A 27 8.70 -13.17 1.69
C ASN A 27 7.63 -12.44 0.87
N ILE A 28 6.38 -12.90 0.95
CA ILE A 28 5.20 -12.26 0.31
C ILE A 28 4.33 -11.45 1.29
N GLY A 29 4.94 -11.04 2.41
CA GLY A 29 4.27 -10.29 3.49
C GLY A 29 3.14 -11.08 4.18
N VAL A 30 2.24 -10.39 4.86
CA VAL A 30 1.16 -10.99 5.67
C VAL A 30 0.23 -11.95 4.89
N ARG A 31 0.27 -11.94 3.56
CA ARG A 31 -0.54 -12.81 2.70
C ARG A 31 -0.32 -14.29 2.97
N HIS A 32 0.90 -14.68 3.34
CA HIS A 32 1.15 -16.07 3.71
C HIS A 32 0.52 -16.43 5.07
N LEU A 33 0.22 -15.46 5.94
CA LEU A 33 -0.40 -15.70 7.26
C LEU A 33 -1.93 -15.81 7.22
N LEU A 34 -2.57 -15.61 6.06
CA LEU A 34 -4.04 -15.67 5.94
C LEU A 34 -4.67 -16.95 6.55
N PRO A 35 -4.06 -18.15 6.47
CA PRO A 35 -4.65 -19.35 7.07
C PRO A 35 -4.83 -19.29 8.59
N VAL A 36 -4.12 -18.42 9.31
CA VAL A 36 -4.29 -18.27 10.77
C VAL A 36 -5.45 -17.35 11.17
N PHE A 37 -5.99 -16.56 10.23
CA PHE A 37 -7.01 -15.56 10.53
C PHE A 37 -8.32 -16.14 11.07
N PRO A 38 -8.89 -17.22 10.52
CA PRO A 38 -10.13 -17.79 11.05
C PRO A 38 -10.02 -18.20 12.53
N PHE A 39 -8.92 -18.86 12.90
CA PHE A 39 -8.65 -19.26 14.29
C PHE A 39 -8.43 -18.07 15.20
N THR A 40 -7.71 -17.06 14.70
CA THR A 40 -7.49 -15.81 15.43
C THR A 40 -8.81 -15.09 15.69
N PHE A 41 -9.71 -15.00 14.70
CA PHE A 41 -11.03 -14.39 14.87
C PHE A 41 -11.89 -15.13 15.89
N ILE A 42 -11.89 -16.47 15.88
CA ILE A 42 -12.64 -17.26 16.87
C ILE A 42 -12.10 -17.01 18.27
N LEU A 43 -10.77 -17.10 18.47
CA LEU A 43 -10.13 -16.87 19.77
C LEU A 43 -10.41 -15.46 20.29
N VAL A 44 -10.23 -14.43 19.46
CA VAL A 44 -10.52 -13.03 19.82
C VAL A 44 -12.00 -12.85 20.13
N SER A 45 -12.92 -13.50 19.41
CA SER A 45 -14.35 -13.45 19.69
C SER A 45 -14.68 -14.03 21.06
N VAL A 46 -14.14 -15.21 21.39
CA VAL A 46 -14.31 -15.83 22.71
C VAL A 46 -13.75 -14.95 23.83
N MET A 47 -12.55 -14.40 23.63
CA MET A 47 -11.94 -13.47 24.60
C MET A 47 -12.79 -12.21 24.77
N THR A 48 -13.33 -11.66 23.68
CA THR A 48 -14.20 -10.49 23.73
C THR A 48 -15.49 -10.78 24.49
N MET A 49 -16.14 -11.92 24.23
CA MET A 49 -17.34 -12.33 24.97
C MET A 49 -17.06 -12.52 26.47
N ASN A 50 -15.91 -13.09 26.82
CA ASN A 50 -15.50 -13.23 28.21
C ASN A 50 -15.17 -11.88 28.86
N PHE A 51 -14.56 -10.97 28.12
CA PHE A 51 -14.29 -9.60 28.57
C PHE A 51 -15.58 -8.84 28.87
N LEU A 52 -16.62 -8.98 28.02
CA LEU A 52 -17.94 -8.36 28.15
C LEU A 52 -18.84 -8.96 29.24
N ARG A 53 -18.27 -9.53 30.31
CA ARG A 53 -18.99 -9.94 31.52
C ARG A 53 -18.92 -8.86 32.60
N GLU A 54 -19.81 -8.91 33.59
CA GLU A 54 -19.74 -8.03 34.76
C GLU A 54 -18.40 -8.18 35.51
N PRO A 55 -17.93 -7.15 36.23
CA PRO A 55 -18.49 -5.80 36.34
C PRO A 55 -18.20 -4.89 35.12
N PHE A 56 -18.78 -3.69 35.12
CA PHE A 56 -18.49 -2.56 34.21
C PHE A 56 -18.99 -2.69 32.76
N LEU A 57 -20.11 -3.40 32.53
CA LEU A 57 -20.63 -3.63 31.17
C LEU A 57 -20.75 -2.34 30.34
N ARG A 58 -21.29 -1.26 30.90
CA ARG A 58 -21.47 0.02 30.17
C ARG A 58 -20.15 0.54 29.57
N LEU A 59 -19.08 0.54 30.37
CA LEU A 59 -17.76 0.98 29.92
C LEU A 59 -17.20 0.04 28.85
N LYS A 60 -17.32 -1.27 29.06
CA LYS A 60 -16.79 -2.27 28.13
C LYS A 60 -17.49 -2.23 26.77
N TYR A 61 -18.82 -2.10 26.76
CA TYR A 61 -19.60 -1.91 25.53
C TYR A 61 -19.30 -0.57 24.86
N PHE A 62 -19.09 0.50 25.63
CA PHE A 62 -18.68 1.79 25.08
C PHE A 62 -17.31 1.68 24.37
N VAL A 63 -16.33 1.04 24.99
CA VAL A 63 -15.00 0.80 24.38
C VAL A 63 -15.15 -0.05 23.11
N LEU A 64 -15.94 -1.12 23.14
CA LEU A 64 -16.18 -1.94 21.95
C LEU A 64 -16.84 -1.15 20.82
N ALA A 65 -17.86 -0.34 21.14
CA ALA A 65 -18.54 0.52 20.17
C ALA A 65 -17.57 1.54 19.55
N LEU A 66 -16.68 2.12 20.37
CA LEU A 66 -15.64 3.03 19.89
C LEU A 66 -14.68 2.33 18.92
N LEU A 67 -14.23 1.11 19.22
CA LEU A 67 -13.35 0.33 18.34
C LEU A 67 -14.03 -0.02 17.01
N ILE A 68 -15.30 -0.43 17.05
CA ILE A 68 -16.08 -0.73 15.84
C ILE A 68 -16.27 0.53 15.01
N LEU A 69 -16.61 1.66 15.64
CA LEU A 69 -16.77 2.94 14.96
C LEU A 69 -15.46 3.40 14.33
N TRP A 70 -14.34 3.26 15.03
CA TRP A 70 -13.01 3.58 14.50
C TRP A 70 -12.66 2.71 13.28
N GLN A 71 -12.94 1.41 13.34
CA GLN A 71 -12.76 0.52 12.19
C GLN A 71 -13.64 0.93 11.00
N ALA A 72 -14.90 1.27 11.24
CA ALA A 72 -15.82 1.71 10.18
C ALA A 72 -15.34 3.03 9.54
N ILE A 73 -14.93 4.00 10.35
CA ILE A 73 -14.34 5.26 9.88
C ILE A 73 -13.08 4.98 9.06
N SER A 74 -12.20 4.09 9.52
CA SER A 74 -10.98 3.71 8.81
C SER A 74 -11.28 3.16 7.41
N VAL A 75 -12.22 2.21 7.31
CA VAL A 75 -12.63 1.61 6.03
C VAL A 75 -13.27 2.62 5.09
N VAL A 76 -14.19 3.46 5.60
CA VAL A 76 -14.87 4.48 4.79
C VAL A 76 -13.89 5.56 4.33
N SER A 77 -12.97 6.00 5.20
CA SER A 77 -12.03 7.08 4.90
C SER A 77 -11.06 6.74 3.77
N ILE A 78 -10.76 5.45 3.57
CA ILE A 78 -9.82 5.00 2.54
C ILE A 78 -10.51 4.52 1.27
N TYR A 79 -11.83 4.37 1.25
CA TYR A 79 -12.55 4.01 0.03
C TYR A 79 -12.27 5.02 -1.10
N PRO A 80 -11.98 4.60 -2.35
CA PRO A 80 -11.90 3.23 -2.87
C PRO A 80 -10.46 2.67 -2.98
N HIS A 81 -9.53 3.13 -2.15
CA HIS A 81 -8.08 2.88 -2.18
C HIS A 81 -7.61 1.90 -1.10
N PHE A 82 -8.37 0.83 -0.85
CA PHE A 82 -8.13 -0.10 0.26
C PHE A 82 -6.71 -0.68 0.32
N LEU A 83 -6.09 -0.93 -0.83
CA LEU A 83 -4.73 -1.45 -0.89
C LEU A 83 -3.70 -0.48 -0.31
N ALA A 84 -3.97 0.82 -0.39
CA ALA A 84 -3.12 1.87 0.16
C ALA A 84 -3.48 2.25 1.60
N TYR A 85 -4.27 1.44 2.32
CA TYR A 85 -4.56 1.72 3.73
C TYR A 85 -3.32 1.53 4.59
N PHE A 86 -2.94 2.58 5.31
CA PHE A 86 -1.95 2.56 6.38
C PHE A 86 -2.54 3.31 7.56
N ASN A 87 -2.33 2.79 8.77
CA ASN A 87 -2.86 3.43 9.99
C ASN A 87 -2.13 4.74 10.31
N GLU A 88 -2.64 5.44 11.31
CA GLU A 88 -2.17 6.76 11.74
C GLU A 88 -0.74 6.73 12.29
N ILE A 89 -0.33 5.61 12.90
CA ILE A 89 1.05 5.40 13.40
C ILE A 89 2.04 5.39 12.23
N ALA A 90 1.66 4.80 11.09
CA ALA A 90 2.44 4.85 9.87
C ALA A 90 2.31 6.19 9.11
N GLY A 91 1.65 7.21 9.68
CA GLY A 91 1.43 8.50 9.02
C GLY A 91 0.29 8.48 7.98
N GLY A 92 -0.55 7.45 8.02
CA GLY A 92 -1.69 7.28 7.11
C GLY A 92 -1.29 6.85 5.70
N SER A 93 -2.29 6.62 4.85
CA SER A 93 -2.13 6.22 3.45
C SER A 93 -1.23 7.14 2.62
N ASN A 94 -1.11 8.40 3.02
CA ASN A 94 -0.23 9.35 2.36
C ASN A 94 1.26 9.04 2.54
N GLN A 95 1.65 8.36 3.61
CA GLN A 95 3.04 8.04 3.93
C GLN A 95 3.36 6.55 3.79
N GLY A 96 2.38 5.71 3.44
CA GLY A 96 2.56 4.27 3.27
C GLY A 96 3.70 3.89 2.34
N TYR A 97 3.86 4.64 1.24
CA TYR A 97 4.92 4.45 0.24
C TYR A 97 6.35 4.61 0.78
N ILE A 98 6.54 5.15 1.98
CA ILE A 98 7.85 5.25 2.64
C ILE A 98 8.26 3.90 3.23
N TYR A 99 7.30 3.10 3.68
CA TYR A 99 7.54 1.82 4.34
C TYR A 99 7.56 0.66 3.35
N THR A 100 6.62 0.65 2.40
CA THR A 100 6.56 -0.36 1.36
C THR A 100 5.87 0.17 0.11
N VAL A 101 6.32 -0.35 -1.02
CA VAL A 101 5.73 -0.12 -2.34
C VAL A 101 5.45 -1.48 -3.00
N ASP A 102 5.42 -1.54 -4.34
CA ASP A 102 5.14 -2.75 -5.10
C ASP A 102 3.71 -3.25 -4.81
N SER A 103 3.48 -4.55 -4.92
CA SER A 103 2.24 -5.25 -4.67
C SER A 103 1.58 -4.93 -3.32
N ASN A 104 2.30 -4.37 -2.34
CA ASN A 104 1.74 -3.92 -1.06
C ASN A 104 0.98 -2.59 -1.15
N LEU A 105 1.19 -1.80 -2.20
CA LEU A 105 0.57 -0.48 -2.41
C LEU A 105 -0.23 -0.42 -3.72
N ASP A 106 0.27 -1.08 -4.76
CA ASP A 106 -0.27 -0.98 -6.11
C ASP A 106 -0.11 -2.29 -6.88
N TRP A 107 -1.10 -2.63 -7.71
CA TRP A 107 -1.05 -3.70 -8.72
C TRP A 107 -1.32 -3.16 -10.13
N GLY A 108 -1.37 -1.83 -10.26
CA GLY A 108 -1.76 -1.13 -11.47
C GLY A 108 -3.20 -0.60 -11.43
N GLN A 109 -3.91 -0.70 -10.31
CA GLN A 109 -5.32 -0.28 -10.24
C GLN A 109 -5.50 1.22 -10.51
N ASP A 110 -4.46 2.02 -10.24
CA ASP A 110 -4.54 3.48 -10.32
C ASP A 110 -4.29 4.03 -11.72
N LEU A 111 -3.97 3.20 -12.72
CA LEU A 111 -3.88 3.63 -14.12
C LEU A 111 -5.20 4.23 -14.64
N LYS A 112 -6.34 3.63 -14.26
CA LYS A 112 -7.67 4.17 -14.62
C LYS A 112 -7.95 5.51 -13.94
N ARG A 113 -7.45 5.68 -12.71
CA ARG A 113 -7.57 6.94 -11.96
C ARG A 113 -6.65 8.02 -12.51
N LEU A 114 -5.46 7.64 -12.99
CA LEU A 114 -4.54 8.52 -13.70
C LEU A 114 -5.19 9.04 -14.98
N LYS A 115 -5.79 8.14 -15.79
CA LYS A 115 -6.57 8.54 -16.96
C LYS A 115 -7.63 9.58 -16.61
N LYS A 116 -8.46 9.30 -15.60
CA LYS A 116 -9.51 10.23 -15.16
C LYS A 116 -8.94 11.60 -14.79
N TRP A 117 -7.84 11.62 -14.03
CA TRP A 117 -7.18 12.87 -13.64
C TRP A 117 -6.61 13.65 -14.84
N VAL A 118 -6.00 12.96 -15.82
CA VAL A 118 -5.49 13.56 -17.07
C VAL A 118 -6.62 14.18 -17.90
N GLU A 119 -7.78 13.52 -17.96
CA GLU A 119 -8.98 14.03 -18.65
C GLU A 119 -9.56 15.26 -17.92
N GLU A 120 -9.75 15.18 -16.61
CA GLU A 120 -10.30 16.27 -15.78
C GLU A 120 -9.42 17.52 -15.76
N LYS A 121 -8.10 17.35 -15.84
CA LYS A 121 -7.15 18.47 -15.89
C LYS A 121 -6.90 19.01 -17.29
N GLY A 122 -7.49 18.43 -18.33
CA GLY A 122 -7.28 18.86 -19.71
C GLY A 122 -5.81 18.77 -20.14
N ILE A 123 -5.08 17.75 -19.65
CA ILE A 123 -3.66 17.58 -19.97
C ILE A 123 -3.54 16.97 -21.37
N ASP A 124 -2.80 17.63 -22.25
CA ASP A 124 -2.61 17.18 -23.64
C ASP A 124 -1.51 16.13 -23.78
N LYS A 125 -0.51 16.16 -22.88
CA LYS A 125 0.61 15.22 -22.88
C LYS A 125 1.13 14.95 -21.48
N ILE A 126 1.36 13.68 -21.17
CA ILE A 126 1.92 13.23 -19.90
C ILE A 126 2.93 12.11 -20.12
N TYR A 127 4.08 12.24 -19.47
CA TYR A 127 5.12 11.23 -19.43
C TYR A 127 4.83 10.25 -18.30
N VAL A 128 4.94 8.96 -18.56
CA VAL A 128 4.49 7.94 -17.60
C VAL A 128 5.55 6.86 -17.44
N ASP A 129 5.96 6.62 -16.18
CA ASP A 129 6.70 5.43 -15.75
C ASP A 129 5.84 4.66 -14.74
N TYR A 130 5.21 3.58 -15.20
CA TYR A 130 4.06 2.96 -14.55
C TYR A 130 4.32 1.52 -14.15
N PHE A 131 4.06 1.23 -12.87
CA PHE A 131 4.08 -0.11 -12.30
C PHE A 131 2.70 -0.76 -12.39
N GLY A 132 2.59 -1.88 -13.11
CA GLY A 132 1.38 -2.70 -13.18
C GLY A 132 1.23 -3.42 -14.52
N GLY A 133 0.20 -4.28 -14.62
CA GLY A 133 -0.04 -5.10 -15.83
C GLY A 133 -0.85 -4.42 -16.94
N GLY A 134 -1.27 -3.17 -16.76
CA GLY A 134 -2.09 -2.44 -17.74
C GLY A 134 -1.26 -1.67 -18.78
N ASP A 135 -1.77 -1.53 -20.00
CA ASP A 135 -1.12 -0.72 -21.05
C ASP A 135 -1.48 0.77 -20.89
N ALA A 136 -0.53 1.57 -20.42
CA ALA A 136 -0.72 3.02 -20.26
C ALA A 136 -1.05 3.74 -21.58
N LYS A 137 -0.47 3.31 -22.70
CA LYS A 137 -0.75 3.89 -24.02
C LYS A 137 -2.20 3.62 -24.44
N TYR A 138 -2.72 2.42 -24.18
CA TYR A 138 -4.12 2.10 -24.47
C TYR A 138 -5.10 3.02 -23.73
N TYR A 139 -4.85 3.29 -22.44
CA TYR A 139 -5.75 4.12 -21.62
C TYR A 139 -5.63 5.62 -21.90
N LEU A 140 -4.41 6.12 -22.12
CA LEU A 140 -4.12 7.54 -22.27
C LEU A 140 -4.06 8.01 -23.74
N LYS A 141 -4.01 7.08 -24.70
CA LYS A 141 -4.01 7.35 -26.15
C LYS A 141 -2.92 8.35 -26.55
N GLU A 142 -3.26 9.35 -27.37
CA GLU A 142 -2.36 10.39 -27.87
C GLU A 142 -1.73 11.24 -26.76
N LYS A 143 -2.31 11.23 -25.55
CA LYS A 143 -1.77 11.97 -24.40
C LYS A 143 -0.59 11.28 -23.75
N TYR A 144 -0.38 9.99 -24.04
CA TYR A 144 0.70 9.19 -23.46
C TYR A 144 2.05 9.51 -24.10
N ALA A 145 3.06 9.72 -23.25
CA ALA A 145 4.45 9.63 -23.61
C ALA A 145 5.18 8.64 -22.68
N PRO A 146 6.04 7.75 -23.21
CA PRO A 146 6.80 6.83 -22.39
C PRO A 146 7.90 7.56 -21.61
N TRP A 147 8.10 7.15 -20.36
CA TRP A 147 9.27 7.47 -19.56
C TRP A 147 9.77 6.21 -18.85
N TRP A 148 11.03 6.22 -18.43
CA TRP A 148 11.62 5.16 -17.61
C TRP A 148 12.76 5.73 -16.79
N GLY A 149 13.00 5.14 -15.62
CA GLY A 149 13.92 5.67 -14.62
C GLY A 149 15.30 6.06 -15.14
N THR A 150 15.97 5.17 -15.88
CA THR A 150 17.37 5.35 -16.30
C THR A 150 17.57 6.33 -17.47
N ARG A 151 16.50 6.96 -17.96
CA ARG A 151 16.59 7.98 -19.00
C ARG A 151 17.22 9.26 -18.45
N ASP A 152 18.04 9.95 -19.26
CA ASP A 152 18.66 11.20 -18.82
C ASP A 152 17.58 12.25 -18.51
N SER A 153 17.58 12.74 -17.27
CA SER A 153 16.70 13.82 -16.80
C SER A 153 16.76 15.08 -17.68
N LYS A 154 17.87 15.35 -18.37
CA LYS A 154 18.03 16.48 -19.28
C LYS A 154 17.19 16.35 -20.55
N GLU A 155 16.82 15.13 -20.93
CA GLU A 155 15.91 14.88 -22.06
C GLU A 155 14.45 15.13 -21.71
N PHE A 156 14.12 15.30 -20.42
CA PHE A 156 12.74 15.53 -20.03
C PHE A 156 12.28 16.91 -20.56
N PRO A 157 11.23 16.97 -21.40
CA PRO A 157 10.79 18.23 -21.96
C PRO A 157 10.06 19.05 -20.89
N LYS A 158 10.68 20.16 -20.50
CA LYS A 158 10.11 21.14 -19.58
C LYS A 158 8.72 21.60 -20.03
N GLY A 159 7.90 22.00 -19.07
CA GLY A 159 6.50 22.35 -19.25
C GLY A 159 5.54 21.16 -19.31
N ASN A 160 6.01 19.93 -19.04
CA ASN A 160 5.20 18.71 -19.10
C ASN A 160 5.06 18.04 -17.73
N TYR A 161 4.05 17.17 -17.63
CA TYR A 161 3.79 16.33 -16.47
C TYR A 161 4.52 15.00 -16.56
N LEU A 162 4.99 14.51 -15.42
CA LEU A 162 5.60 13.19 -15.24
C LEU A 162 4.83 12.43 -14.16
N ALA A 163 4.17 11.34 -14.54
CA ALA A 163 3.51 10.39 -13.64
C ALA A 163 4.44 9.20 -13.37
N ILE A 164 4.74 8.94 -12.11
CA ILE A 164 5.62 7.83 -11.72
C ILE A 164 4.94 7.01 -10.62
N SER A 165 4.83 5.69 -10.83
CA SER A 165 4.40 4.80 -9.77
C SER A 165 5.41 4.79 -8.62
N ALA A 166 4.91 4.83 -7.38
CA ALA A 166 5.68 4.87 -6.14
C ALA A 166 6.72 3.75 -6.08
N THR A 167 6.41 2.57 -6.63
CA THR A 167 7.34 1.45 -6.78
C THR A 167 8.63 1.83 -7.50
N PHE A 168 8.51 2.42 -8.69
CA PHE A 168 9.67 2.86 -9.47
C PHE A 168 10.32 4.11 -8.87
N LEU A 169 9.52 5.02 -8.32
CA LEU A 169 10.03 6.20 -7.64
C LEU A 169 10.93 5.84 -6.45
N GLN A 170 10.47 4.94 -5.57
CA GLN A 170 11.24 4.50 -4.40
C GLN A 170 12.42 3.61 -4.82
N GLY A 171 12.22 2.68 -5.76
CA GLY A 171 13.31 1.87 -6.30
C GLY A 171 14.42 2.72 -6.90
N GLY A 172 14.07 3.80 -7.60
CA GLY A 172 15.03 4.73 -8.19
C GLY A 172 15.70 5.70 -7.23
N ARG A 173 15.16 5.87 -6.03
CA ARG A 173 15.72 6.72 -4.95
C ARG A 173 16.38 5.90 -3.83
N GLY A 174 16.23 4.59 -3.87
CA GLY A 174 16.75 3.69 -2.84
C GLY A 174 18.28 3.71 -2.79
N ILE A 175 18.82 3.56 -1.58
CA ILE A 175 20.25 3.39 -1.36
C ILE A 175 20.61 1.93 -1.67
N PRO A 176 21.55 1.66 -2.58
CA PRO A 176 21.94 0.29 -2.92
C PRO A 176 22.60 -0.41 -1.73
N THR A 177 22.26 -1.68 -1.53
CA THR A 177 22.95 -2.57 -0.58
C THR A 177 24.32 -3.00 -1.15
N PRO A 178 25.32 -3.36 -0.32
CA PRO A 178 26.59 -3.87 -0.82
C PRO A 178 26.41 -5.02 -1.83
N GLY A 179 27.10 -4.90 -2.98
CA GLY A 179 27.00 -5.88 -4.08
C GLY A 179 25.87 -5.63 -5.07
N PHE A 180 25.00 -4.63 -4.86
CA PHE A 180 24.00 -4.24 -5.83
C PHE A 180 24.64 -3.52 -7.03
N ASN A 181 24.47 -4.08 -8.23
CA ASN A 181 25.15 -3.64 -9.46
C ASN A 181 24.20 -3.11 -10.55
N GLN A 182 22.94 -2.84 -10.20
CA GLN A 182 21.97 -2.26 -11.14
C GLN A 182 21.94 -0.72 -11.01
N PRO A 183 21.40 -0.01 -12.02
CA PRO A 183 21.23 1.44 -11.95
C PRO A 183 20.44 1.86 -10.71
N CYS A 184 20.93 2.87 -10.00
CA CYS A 184 20.31 3.46 -8.83
C CYS A 184 20.36 5.00 -8.90
N GLY A 185 19.61 5.67 -8.02
CA GLY A 185 19.60 7.12 -7.91
C GLY A 185 18.97 7.89 -9.08
N TYR A 186 18.38 7.18 -10.04
CA TYR A 186 17.89 7.74 -11.30
C TYR A 186 16.65 8.64 -11.15
N TYR A 187 16.04 8.71 -9.96
CA TYR A 187 14.97 9.64 -9.62
C TYR A 187 15.32 10.69 -8.56
N HIS A 188 16.58 10.80 -8.11
CA HIS A 188 16.97 11.86 -7.16
C HIS A 188 16.82 13.28 -7.73
N TRP A 189 16.89 13.44 -9.05
CA TRP A 189 16.66 14.75 -9.68
C TRP A 189 15.25 15.29 -9.43
N LEU A 190 14.30 14.43 -9.04
CA LEU A 190 12.95 14.83 -8.64
C LEU A 190 12.86 15.36 -7.22
N ASP A 191 13.91 15.25 -6.40
CA ASP A 191 13.90 15.65 -4.98
C ASP A 191 13.77 17.18 -4.81
N LYS A 192 14.10 17.93 -5.87
CA LYS A 192 13.88 19.39 -5.94
C LYS A 192 12.45 19.78 -6.33
N TYR A 193 11.58 18.83 -6.69
CA TYR A 193 10.20 19.07 -7.07
C TYR A 193 9.23 18.46 -6.05
N THR A 194 8.19 19.20 -5.74
CA THR A 194 7.06 18.68 -4.97
C THR A 194 6.04 18.07 -5.94
N PRO A 195 5.53 16.85 -5.68
CA PRO A 195 4.44 16.29 -6.47
C PRO A 195 3.22 17.21 -6.46
N VAL A 196 2.69 17.52 -7.64
CA VAL A 196 1.48 18.35 -7.81
C VAL A 196 0.19 17.57 -7.55
N ALA A 197 0.26 16.24 -7.65
CA ALA A 197 -0.82 15.34 -7.30
C ALA A 197 -0.29 13.95 -6.91
N LYS A 198 -1.10 13.20 -6.17
CA LYS A 198 -0.87 11.80 -5.85
C LYS A 198 -2.15 11.03 -6.19
N ILE A 199 -2.09 10.19 -7.22
CA ILE A 199 -3.24 9.43 -7.69
C ILE A 199 -3.29 8.10 -6.94
N GLY A 200 -4.37 7.89 -6.19
CA GLY A 200 -4.62 6.68 -5.43
C GLY A 200 -3.52 6.26 -4.46
N TYR A 201 -2.75 7.23 -3.98
CA TYR A 201 -1.58 7.05 -3.11
C TYR A 201 -0.37 6.36 -3.76
N SER A 202 -0.50 5.87 -5.00
CA SER A 202 0.47 5.02 -5.68
C SER A 202 1.14 5.65 -6.89
N ILE A 203 0.57 6.68 -7.53
CA ILE A 203 1.19 7.36 -8.68
C ILE A 203 1.41 8.83 -8.33
N PHE A 204 2.67 9.26 -8.35
CA PHE A 204 3.09 10.62 -8.07
C PHE A 204 3.16 11.41 -9.36
N ILE A 205 2.55 12.59 -9.38
CA ILE A 205 2.59 13.48 -10.53
C ILE A 205 3.52 14.65 -10.23
N TYR A 206 4.49 14.87 -11.08
CA TYR A 206 5.38 16.02 -11.06
C TYR A 206 5.11 16.92 -12.25
N TYR A 207 5.28 18.23 -12.08
CA TYR A 207 5.33 19.18 -13.18
C TYR A 207 6.75 19.75 -13.25
N ILE A 208 7.40 19.60 -14.39
CA ILE A 208 8.83 19.94 -14.56
C ILE A 208 8.94 21.24 -15.36
N ASN A 209 9.55 22.27 -14.78
CA ASN A 209 9.71 23.60 -15.37
C ASN A 209 11.16 23.93 -15.77
#